data_AF-A0A5N6TG52-F1
#
_entry.id   AF-A0A5N6TG52-F1
#
_cell.length_a   1.000
_cell.length_b   1.000
_cell.length_c   1.000
_cell.angle_alpha   90.00
_cell.angle_beta   90.00
_cell.angle_gamma   90.00
#
_symmetry.space_group_name_H-M   'P 1'
#
loop_
_entity.id
_entity.type
_entity.pdbx_description
1 polymer ?
#
loop_
_entity_poly.entity_id
_entity_poly.type
_entity_poly.pdbx_seq_one_letter_code
_entity_poly.pdbx_strand_id
1 'polypeptide(L)'
;MVIRIWLLIGDSALQLFLQSEGRARHASREQINQMVSRIASNTNLAQRGFELGLDRYICKNPSQGNFVSDKLMATTVEAIAGAVFLETSWVRAALQRIVDALGLAWPNS
;
A
#
# COMPACT_ATOMS: atom_id res chain seq x y z
N MET A 1 -14.39 -14.84 1.81
CA MET A 1 -12.97 -15.01 1.46
C MET A 1 -12.67 -14.29 0.15
N VAL A 2 -12.68 -12.95 0.14
CA VAL A 2 -12.50 -12.12 -1.09
C VAL A 2 -11.30 -11.18 -0.97
N ILE A 3 -10.99 -10.70 0.24
CA ILE A 3 -9.88 -9.77 0.53
C ILE A 3 -8.49 -10.35 0.19
N ARG A 4 -8.33 -11.68 0.18
CA ARG A 4 -7.01 -12.31 -0.04
C ARG A 4 -6.42 -12.05 -1.43
N ILE A 5 -7.26 -11.90 -2.46
CA ILE A 5 -6.75 -11.66 -3.83
C ILE A 5 -6.32 -10.20 -3.99
N TRP A 6 -7.10 -9.27 -3.44
CA TRP A 6 -6.79 -7.84 -3.51
C TRP A 6 -5.50 -7.49 -2.77
N LEU A 7 -5.27 -8.10 -1.61
CA LEU A 7 -4.00 -8.01 -0.87
C LEU A 7 -2.79 -8.34 -1.76
N LEU A 8 -2.80 -9.51 -2.40
CA LEU A 8 -1.66 -9.99 -3.20
C LEU A 8 -1.39 -9.10 -4.41
N ILE A 9 -2.46 -8.62 -5.05
CA ILE A 9 -2.35 -7.72 -6.20
C ILE A 9 -1.87 -6.35 -5.75
N GLY A 10 -2.35 -5.84 -4.62
CA GLY A 10 -1.91 -4.57 -4.05
C GLY A 10 -0.42 -4.57 -3.72
N ASP A 11 0.06 -5.59 -3.01
CA ASP A 11 1.49 -5.75 -2.69
C ASP A 11 2.34 -5.79 -3.98
N SER A 12 1.97 -6.63 -4.94
CA SER A 12 2.70 -6.75 -6.22
C SER A 12 2.69 -5.44 -7.02
N ALA A 13 1.53 -4.76 -7.08
CA ALA A 13 1.37 -3.51 -7.80
C ALA A 13 2.17 -2.39 -7.15
N LEU A 14 2.16 -2.28 -5.83
CA LEU A 14 2.95 -1.32 -5.07
C LEU A 14 4.44 -1.51 -5.31
N GLN A 15 4.94 -2.75 -5.22
CA GLN A 15 6.36 -3.05 -5.48
C GLN A 15 6.76 -2.67 -6.90
N LEU A 16 5.98 -3.08 -7.91
CA LEU A 16 6.27 -2.77 -9.32
C LEU A 16 6.23 -1.27 -9.57
N PHE A 17 5.23 -0.57 -9.02
CA PHE A 17 5.09 0.87 -9.13
C PHE A 17 6.32 1.58 -8.57
N LEU A 18 6.72 1.28 -7.34
CA LEU A 18 7.89 1.87 -6.70
C LEU A 18 9.19 1.55 -7.44
N GLN A 19 9.36 0.33 -7.95
CA GLN A 19 10.52 -0.02 -8.78
C GLN A 19 10.55 0.79 -10.09
N SER A 20 9.37 0.98 -10.72
CA SER A 20 9.25 1.75 -11.96
C SER A 20 9.58 3.23 -11.75
N GLU A 21 9.15 3.82 -10.64
CA GLU A 21 9.47 5.20 -10.26
C GLU A 21 10.96 5.38 -9.99
N GLY A 22 11.56 4.48 -9.21
CA GLY A 22 12.99 4.51 -8.95
C GLY A 22 13.83 4.37 -10.23
N ARG A 23 13.41 3.49 -11.15
CA ARG A 23 14.03 3.35 -12.48
C ARG A 23 13.93 4.64 -13.29
N ALA A 24 12.76 5.27 -13.32
CA ALA A 24 12.54 6.54 -14.04
C ALA A 24 13.41 7.68 -13.47
N ARG A 25 13.74 7.62 -12.18
CA ARG A 25 14.64 8.56 -11.49
C ARG A 25 16.13 8.22 -11.61
N HIS A 26 16.48 7.21 -12.42
CA HIS A 26 17.86 6.70 -12.55
C HIS A 26 18.51 6.28 -11.22
N ALA A 27 17.72 5.88 -10.22
CA ALA A 27 18.23 5.37 -8.96
C ALA A 27 18.94 4.03 -9.18
N SER A 28 19.97 3.76 -8.38
CA SER A 28 20.66 2.47 -8.40
C SER A 28 19.73 1.36 -7.93
N ARG A 29 20.01 0.11 -8.33
CA ARG A 29 19.24 -1.06 -7.85
C ARG A 29 19.18 -1.14 -6.33
N GLU A 30 20.29 -0.81 -5.67
CA GLU A 30 20.37 -0.79 -4.21
C GLU A 30 19.44 0.27 -3.61
N GLN A 31 19.47 1.49 -4.15
CA GLN A 31 18.58 2.58 -3.71
C GLN A 31 17.12 2.20 -3.92
N ILE A 32 16.78 1.60 -5.07
CA ILE A 32 15.42 1.13 -5.36
C ILE A 32 14.98 0.10 -4.32
N ASN A 33 15.81 -0.91 -4.05
CA ASN A 33 15.48 -1.94 -3.07
C ASN A 33 15.30 -1.35 -1.66
N GLN A 34 16.20 -0.48 -1.21
CA GLN A 34 16.08 0.20 0.08
C GLN A 34 14.78 1.00 0.17
N MET A 35 14.43 1.73 -0.89
CA MET A 35 13.22 2.54 -0.95
C MET A 35 11.95 1.71 -0.97
N VAL A 36 11.91 0.65 -1.78
CA VAL A 36 10.80 -0.30 -1.83
C VAL A 36 10.61 -0.97 -0.47
N SER A 37 11.69 -1.51 0.13
CA SER A 37 11.62 -2.15 1.45
C SER A 37 11.18 -1.18 2.55
N ARG A 38 11.57 0.09 2.47
CA ARG A 38 11.12 1.10 3.44
C ARG A 38 9.63 1.43 3.27
N ILE A 39 9.21 1.81 2.06
CA ILE A 39 7.87 2.30 1.77
C ILE A 39 6.82 1.18 1.85
N ALA A 40 7.10 0.03 1.25
CA ALA A 40 6.19 -1.10 1.22
C ALA A 40 6.30 -2.02 2.45
N SER A 41 7.06 -1.63 3.49
CA SER A 41 7.09 -2.40 4.73
C SER A 41 5.75 -2.35 5.44
N ASN A 42 5.31 -3.48 6.01
CA ASN A 42 4.09 -3.55 6.81
C ASN A 42 4.04 -2.48 7.90
N THR A 43 5.17 -2.18 8.55
CA THR A 43 5.26 -1.12 9.56
C THR A 43 4.91 0.25 8.98
N ASN A 44 5.48 0.61 7.83
CA ASN A 44 5.18 1.89 7.18
C ASN A 44 3.74 1.93 6.65
N LEU A 45 3.26 0.84 6.04
CA LEU A 45 1.88 0.74 5.56
C LEU A 45 0.87 0.89 6.72
N ALA A 46 1.13 0.22 7.84
CA ALA A 46 0.32 0.33 9.04
C ALA A 46 0.30 1.77 9.56
N GLN A 47 1.48 2.38 9.71
CA GLN A 47 1.63 3.76 10.16
C GLN A 47 0.82 4.72 9.27
N ARG A 48 0.98 4.65 7.94
CA ARG A 48 0.22 5.49 7.00
C ARG A 48 -1.28 5.26 7.09
N GLY A 49 -1.70 4.00 7.20
CA GLY A 49 -3.11 3.65 7.36
C GLY A 49 -3.73 4.25 8.62
N PHE A 50 -3.01 4.24 9.76
CA PHE A 50 -3.44 4.89 10.99
C PHE A 50 -3.40 6.42 10.90
N GLU A 51 -2.38 7.01 10.28
CA GLU A 51 -2.30 8.46 10.07
C GLU A 51 -3.49 9.00 9.25
N LEU A 52 -3.98 8.21 8.29
CA LEU A 52 -5.19 8.50 7.51
C LEU A 52 -6.49 8.15 8.27
N GLY A 53 -6.37 7.48 9.42
CA GLY A 53 -7.46 6.98 10.25
C GLY A 53 -8.32 5.95 9.54
N LEU A 54 -7.72 5.04 8.76
CA LEU A 54 -8.43 3.95 8.09
C LEU A 54 -9.02 2.94 9.08
N ASP A 55 -8.51 2.91 10.31
CA ASP A 55 -8.97 2.03 11.39
C ASP A 55 -10.44 2.25 11.76
N ARG A 56 -10.96 3.46 11.53
CA ARG A 56 -12.37 3.80 11.75
C ARG A 56 -13.31 3.17 10.71
N TYR A 57 -12.78 2.76 9.56
CA TYR A 57 -13.53 2.15 8.46
C TYR A 57 -13.36 0.63 8.37
N ILE A 58 -12.50 0.05 9.21
CA ILE A 58 -12.36 -1.40 9.29
C ILE A 58 -13.55 -1.96 10.09
N CYS A 59 -14.36 -2.81 9.44
CA CYS A 59 -15.40 -3.57 10.12
C CYS A 59 -14.79 -4.58 11.08
N LYS A 60 -14.86 -4.30 12.39
CA LYS A 60 -14.30 -5.14 13.44
C LYS A 60 -15.30 -6.21 13.83
N ASN A 61 -14.80 -7.40 14.15
CA ASN A 61 -15.62 -8.39 14.84
C ASN A 61 -15.85 -7.91 16.29
N PRO A 62 -17.09 -7.84 16.79
CA PRO A 62 -17.37 -7.44 18.18
C PRO A 62 -16.52 -8.17 19.24
N SER A 63 -16.11 -9.43 18.97
CA SER A 63 -15.28 -10.22 19.89
C SER A 63 -13.79 -9.85 19.90
N GLN A 64 -13.29 -9.10 18.91
CA GLN A 64 -11.89 -8.63 18.86
C GLN A 64 -11.67 -7.31 19.60
N GLY A 65 -12.74 -6.68 20.09
CA GLY A 65 -12.70 -5.36 20.71
C GLY A 65 -12.36 -4.25 19.70
N ASN A 66 -11.94 -3.09 20.20
CA ASN A 66 -11.70 -1.90 19.38
C ASN A 66 -10.29 -1.83 18.75
N PHE A 67 -9.44 -2.83 18.99
CA PHE A 67 -8.06 -2.83 18.56
C PHE A 67 -7.89 -3.29 17.11
N VAL A 68 -7.16 -2.51 16.32
CA VAL A 68 -6.69 -2.89 14.98
C VAL A 68 -5.18 -3.11 15.09
N SER A 69 -4.70 -4.28 14.67
CA SER A 69 -3.26 -4.56 14.67
C SER A 69 -2.57 -3.94 13.45
N ASP A 70 -1.29 -3.64 13.58
CA ASP A 70 -0.47 -3.14 12.46
C ASP A 70 -0.55 -4.05 11.24
N LYS A 71 -0.53 -5.37 11.45
CA LYS A 71 -0.67 -6.34 10.37
C LYS A 71 -2.01 -6.22 9.65
N LEU A 72 -3.11 -6.06 10.40
CA LEU A 72 -4.43 -5.87 9.80
C LEU A 72 -4.48 -4.55 9.02
N MET A 73 -3.93 -3.48 9.59
CA MET A 73 -3.88 -2.17 8.93
C MET A 73 -3.08 -2.22 7.62
N ALA A 74 -1.87 -2.79 7.65
CA ALA A 74 -1.04 -2.96 6.46
C ALA A 74 -1.78 -3.74 5.36
N THR A 75 -2.39 -4.87 5.73
CA THR A 75 -3.22 -5.67 4.81
C THR A 75 -4.40 -4.88 4.26
N THR A 76 -5.03 -4.01 5.05
CA THR A 76 -6.10 -3.13 4.58
C THR A 76 -5.57 -2.13 3.54
N VAL A 77 -4.42 -1.51 3.77
CA VAL A 77 -3.79 -0.56 2.83
C VAL A 77 -3.43 -1.26 1.51
N GLU A 78 -2.82 -2.44 1.56
CA GLU A 78 -2.53 -3.26 0.38
C GLU A 78 -3.81 -3.63 -0.37
N ALA A 79 -4.84 -4.08 0.34
CA ALA A 79 -6.10 -4.45 -0.26
C ALA A 79 -6.80 -3.26 -0.94
N ILE A 80 -6.72 -2.05 -0.39
CA ILE A 80 -7.26 -0.82 -1.01
C ILE A 80 -6.51 -0.53 -2.32
N ALA A 81 -5.17 -0.55 -2.30
CA ALA A 81 -4.39 -0.34 -3.50
C ALA A 81 -4.70 -1.38 -4.59
N GLY A 82 -4.80 -2.65 -4.20
CA GLY A 82 -5.15 -3.75 -5.10
C GLY A 82 -6.57 -3.66 -5.65
N ALA A 83 -7.55 -3.28 -4.82
CA ALA A 83 -8.94 -3.08 -5.24
C ALA A 83 -9.05 -1.96 -6.28
N VAL A 84 -8.46 -0.79 -6.02
CA VAL A 84 -8.45 0.33 -6.98
C VAL A 84 -7.78 -0.07 -8.29
N PHE A 85 -6.65 -0.78 -8.22
CA PHE A 85 -5.94 -1.19 -9.41
C PHE A 85 -6.74 -2.19 -10.25
N LEU A 86 -7.43 -3.14 -9.62
CA LEU A 86 -8.30 -4.10 -10.28
C LEU A 86 -9.55 -3.44 -10.89
N GLU A 87 -10.25 -2.63 -10.11
CA GLU A 87 -11.50 -1.97 -10.54
C GLU A 87 -11.27 -1.01 -11.70
N THR A 88 -10.07 -0.42 -11.79
CA THR A 88 -9.68 0.45 -12.89
C THR A 88 -9.07 -0.30 -14.07
N SER A 89 -9.19 -1.64 -14.13
CA SER A 89 -8.61 -2.46 -15.19
C SER A 89 -7.10 -2.23 -15.38
N TRP A 90 -6.36 -2.22 -14.27
CA TRP A 90 -4.89 -2.16 -14.25
C TRP A 90 -4.31 -0.83 -14.75
N VAL A 91 -5.05 0.27 -14.59
CA VAL A 91 -4.59 1.60 -15.03
C VAL A 91 -3.54 2.16 -14.07
N ARG A 92 -2.31 2.33 -14.56
CA ARG A 92 -1.19 2.89 -13.78
C ARG A 92 -1.51 4.25 -13.16
N ALA A 93 -2.23 5.12 -13.86
CA ALA A 93 -2.60 6.44 -13.34
C ALA A 93 -3.53 6.37 -12.11
N ALA A 94 -4.39 5.35 -12.04
CA ALA A 94 -5.23 5.12 -10.86
C ALA A 94 -4.38 4.61 -9.68
N LEU A 95 -3.43 3.73 -9.95
CA LEU A 95 -2.46 3.26 -8.95
C LEU A 95 -1.61 4.41 -8.40
N GLN A 96 -1.10 5.30 -9.27
CA GLN A 96 -0.40 6.52 -8.85
C GLN A 96 -1.25 7.35 -7.88
N ARG A 97 -2.50 7.66 -8.25
CA ARG A 97 -3.40 8.49 -7.44
C ARG A 97 -3.65 7.89 -6.06
N ILE A 98 -3.85 6.57 -5.97
CA ILE A 98 -4.06 5.92 -4.67
C ILE A 98 -2.76 5.83 -3.86
N VAL A 99 -1.62 5.60 -4.50
CA VAL A 99 -0.29 5.63 -3.83
C VAL A 99 0.00 7.00 -3.25
N ASP A 100 -0.30 8.06 -3.99
CA ASP A 100 -0.15 9.45 -3.52
C ASP A 100 -1.09 9.74 -2.35
N ALA A 101 -2.37 9.36 -2.47
CA ALA A 101 -3.36 9.54 -1.41
C ALA A 101 -3.01 8.76 -0.13
N LEU A 102 -2.34 7.61 -0.26
CA LEU A 102 -1.85 6.80 0.85
C LEU A 102 -0.52 7.29 1.43
N GLY A 103 0.12 8.32 0.85
CA GLY A 103 1.41 8.82 1.31
C GLY A 103 2.56 7.82 1.09
N LEU A 104 2.43 6.98 0.05
CA LEU A 104 3.36 5.91 -0.31
C LEU A 104 4.21 6.26 -1.54
N ALA A 105 4.12 7.49 -2.04
CA ALA A 105 4.92 7.93 -3.17
C ALA A 105 6.42 7.94 -2.84
N TRP A 106 7.24 7.82 -3.89
CA TRP A 106 8.67 8.09 -3.74
C TRP A 106 8.86 9.53 -3.23
N PRO A 107 9.58 9.75 -2.11
CA PRO A 107 9.84 11.07 -1.60
C PRO A 107 10.58 11.90 -2.64
N ASN A 108 10.27 13.18 -2.68
CA ASN A 108 11.08 14.14 -3.42
C ASN A 108 12.43 14.23 -2.68
N SER A 109 13.52 14.15 -3.46
CA SER A 109 14.89 14.27 -2.95
C SER A 109 15.12 15.61 -2.27
#